data_AF-Q9KHT2-F1
#
_entry.id   AF-Q9KHT2-F1
#
_cell.length_a   1.000
_cell.length_b   1.000
_cell.length_c   1.000
_cell.angle_alpha   90.00
_cell.angle_beta   90.00
_cell.angle_gamma   90.00
#
_symmetry.space_group_name_H-M   'P 1'
#
loop_
_entity.id
_entity.type
_entity.pdbx_description
1 polymer ?
#
loop_
_entity_poly.entity_id
_entity_poly.type
_entity_poly.pdbx_seq_one_letter_code
_entity_poly.pdbx_strand_id
1 'polypeptide(L)' 'MTSPFKGQTGLKRIFNAAGYSLDGLRAAFKGEAAFRQLVLLNVLLVPIAFWLPVSRAERAIMI' A
#
# COMPACT_ATOMS: atom_id res chain seq x y z
N MET A 1 27.54 5.24 -20.92
CA MET A 1 26.10 5.46 -20.75
C MET A 1 25.75 5.32 -19.27
N THR A 2 25.68 6.43 -18.53
CA THR A 2 25.26 6.43 -17.12
C THR A 2 23.74 6.40 -17.06
N SER A 3 23.15 5.42 -16.35
CA SER A 3 21.71 5.38 -16.12
C SER A 3 21.26 6.68 -15.42
N PRO A 4 20.21 7.39 -15.90
CA PRO A 4 19.74 8.63 -15.30
C PRO A 4 19.19 8.45 -13.87
N PHE A 5 19.00 7.20 -13.43
CA PHE A 5 18.54 6.84 -12.08
C PHE A 5 19.69 6.47 -11.13
N LYS A 6 20.92 6.31 -11.64
CA LYS A 6 22.09 5.88 -10.86
C LYS A 6 22.81 7.11 -10.30
N GLY A 7 22.36 7.58 -9.14
CA GLY A 7 23.02 8.70 -8.44
C GLY A 7 22.24 9.29 -7.25
N GLN A 8 20.98 8.91 -7.04
CA GLN A 8 20.23 9.41 -5.89
C GLN A 8 20.52 8.58 -4.64
N THR A 9 21.17 9.18 -3.65
CA THR A 9 21.47 8.57 -2.36
C THR A 9 20.77 9.32 -1.24
N GLY A 10 20.68 8.69 -0.06
CA GLY A 10 20.08 9.32 1.14
C GLY A 10 18.56 9.47 1.09
N LEU A 11 18.04 10.39 1.91
CA LEU A 11 16.61 10.61 2.14
C LEU A 11 15.85 10.97 0.86
N LYS A 12 16.48 11.72 -0.06
CA LYS A 12 15.88 12.10 -1.35
C LYS A 12 15.49 10.89 -2.18
N ARG A 13 16.28 9.80 -2.15
CA ARG A 13 15.92 8.54 -2.82
C ARG A 13 14.69 7.90 -2.19
N ILE A 14 14.57 7.93 -0.86
CA ILE A 14 13.42 7.35 -0.14
C ILE A 14 12.14 8.07 -0.51
N PHE A 15 12.16 9.42 -0.51
CA PHE A 15 11.00 10.21 -0.93
C PHE A 15 10.59 9.94 -2.39
N ASN A 16 11.57 9.85 -3.29
CA ASN A 16 11.28 9.55 -4.69
C ASN A 16 10.74 8.13 -4.87
N ALA A 17 11.29 7.14 -4.16
CA ALA A 17 10.77 5.77 -4.17
C ALA A 17 9.34 5.69 -3.61
N ALA A 18 9.04 6.44 -2.54
CA ALA A 18 7.68 6.54 -2.00
C ALA A 18 6.72 7.17 -3.02
N GLY A 19 7.15 8.22 -3.73
CA GLY A 19 6.39 8.83 -4.82
C GLY A 19 6.05 7.83 -5.93
N TYR A 20 7.06 7.11 -6.44
CA TYR A 20 6.84 6.08 -7.45
C TYR A 20 5.96 4.93 -6.96
N SER A 21 6.06 4.56 -5.68
CA SER A 21 5.17 3.55 -5.07
C SER A 21 3.72 4.02 -5.06
N LEU A 22 3.48 5.29 -4.73
CA LEU A 22 2.14 5.87 -4.74
C LEU A 22 1.56 5.99 -6.15
N ASP A 23 2.39 6.33 -7.14
CA ASP A 23 1.97 6.38 -8.54
C ASP A 23 1.58 4.98 -9.05
N GLY A 24 2.36 3.95 -8.70
CA GLY A 24 2.02 2.55 -8.99
C GLY A 24 0.71 2.10 -8.36
N LEU A 25 0.48 2.42 -7.06
CA LEU A 25 -0.77 2.13 -6.36
C LEU A 25 -1.98 2.82 -7.02
N ARG A 26 -1.83 4.08 -7.44
CA ARG A 26 -2.89 4.82 -8.14
C ARG A 26 -3.17 4.23 -9.51
N ALA A 27 -2.14 3.81 -10.23
CA ALA A 27 -2.29 3.15 -11.53
C ALA A 27 -3.06 1.82 -11.38
N ALA A 28 -2.68 0.97 -10.43
CA ALA A 28 -3.38 -0.29 -10.15
C ALA A 28 -4.84 -0.05 -9.74
N PHE A 29 -5.11 0.91 -8.85
CA PHE A 29 -6.48 1.21 -8.41
C PHE A 29 -7.41 1.68 -9.53
N LYS A 30 -6.88 2.45 -10.49
CA LYS A 30 -7.66 2.91 -11.64
C LYS A 30 -7.80 1.83 -12.71
N GLY A 31 -6.70 1.15 -13.05
CA GLY A 31 -6.61 0.19 -14.15
C GLY A 31 -7.21 -1.18 -13.84
N GLU A 32 -7.21 -1.60 -12.58
CA GLU A 32 -7.58 -2.97 -12.20
C GLU A 32 -8.84 -2.99 -11.33
N ALA A 33 -9.93 -3.51 -11.89
CA ALA A 33 -11.20 -3.65 -11.18
C ALA A 33 -11.07 -4.54 -9.94
N ALA A 34 -10.33 -5.66 -10.04
CA ALA A 34 -10.10 -6.58 -8.93
C ALA A 34 -9.30 -5.93 -7.78
N PHE A 35 -8.26 -5.16 -8.11
CA PHE A 35 -7.49 -4.42 -7.10
C PHE A 35 -8.37 -3.39 -6.37
N ARG A 36 -9.21 -2.66 -7.12
CA ARG A 36 -10.17 -1.72 -6.53
C ARG A 36 -11.17 -2.42 -5.61
N GLN A 37 -11.70 -3.58 -6.01
CA GLN A 37 -12.58 -4.38 -5.15
C GLN A 37 -11.87 -4.81 -3.86
N LEU A 38 -10.64 -5.31 -3.96
CA LEU A 38 -9.83 -5.72 -2.81
C LEU A 38 -9.58 -4.55 -1.85
N VAL A 39 -9.22 -3.37 -2.36
CA VAL A 39 -9.00 -2.17 -1.53
C VAL A 39 -10.28 -1.73 -0.84
N LEU A 40 -11.40 -1.64 -1.58
CA LEU A 40 -12.68 -1.23 -1.00
C LEU A 40 -13.19 -2.21 0.07
N LEU A 41 -13.00 -3.51 -0.14
CA LEU A 41 -13.32 -4.52 0.87
C LEU A 41 -12.47 -4.33 2.13
N ASN A 42 -11.15 -4.16 1.99
CA ASN A 42 -10.25 -3.96 3.13
C ASN A 42 -10.54 -2.66 3.89
N VAL A 43 -10.96 -1.59 3.19
CA VAL A 43 -11.40 -0.33 3.83
C VAL A 43 -12.57 -0.55 4.78
N LEU A 44 -13.42 -1.57 4.55
CA LEU A 44 -14.51 -1.93 5.46
C LEU A 44 -14.09 -3.00 6.49
N LEU A 45 -13.42 -4.06 6.04
CA LEU A 45 -13.10 -5.23 6.87
C LEU A 45 -12.05 -4.92 7.93
N VAL A 46 -11.03 -4.09 7.63
CA VAL A 46 -9.97 -3.76 8.59
C VAL A 46 -10.55 -2.96 9.78
N PRO A 47 -11.33 -1.89 9.60
CA PRO A 47 -12.00 -1.23 10.72
C PRO A 47 -12.91 -2.17 11.53
N ILE A 48 -13.64 -3.07 10.87
CA ILE A 48 -14.47 -4.08 11.55
C ILE A 48 -13.61 -5.00 12.42
N ALA A 49 -12.45 -5.46 11.94
CA ALA A 49 -11.53 -6.28 12.72
C ALA A 49 -11.00 -5.56 13.97
N PHE A 50 -10.82 -4.24 13.89
CA PHE A 50 -10.46 -3.41 15.07
C PHE A 50 -11.63 -3.20 16.04
N TRP A 51 -12.87 -3.20 15.55
CA TRP A 51 -14.07 -3.05 16.36
C TRP A 51 -14.46 -4.32 17.14
N LEU A 52 -14.14 -5.50 16.59
CA LEU A 52 -14.49 -6.77 17.22
C LEU A 52 -13.70 -7.01 18.54
N PRO A 53 -14.36 -7.55 19.58
CA PRO A 53 -13.74 -7.86 20.87
C PRO A 53 -12.95 -9.17 20.81
N VAL A 54 -11.94 -9.23 19.96
CA VAL A 54 -11.01 -10.37 19.81
C VAL A 54 -9.66 -10.04 20.43
N SER A 55 -8.87 -11.08 20.74
CA SER A 55 -7.50 -10.91 21.21
C SER A 55 -6.61 -10.24 20.16
N ARG A 56 -5.46 -9.72 20.61
CA ARG A 56 -4.47 -9.10 19.70
C ARG A 56 -3.94 -10.07 18.65
N ALA A 57 -3.80 -11.35 19.00
CA ALA A 57 -3.31 -12.39 18.09
C ALA A 57 -4.35 -12.69 17.01
N GLU A 58 -5.61 -12.87 17.38
CA GLU A 58 -6.72 -13.10 16.44
C GLU A 58 -6.88 -11.91 15.48
N ARG A 59 -6.81 -10.67 15.99
CA ARG A 59 -6.87 -9.48 15.15
C ARG A 59 -5.74 -9.41 14.12
N ALA A 60 -4.52 -9.80 14.51
CA ALA A 60 -3.38 -9.83 13.60
C ALA A 60 -3.50 -10.89 12.50
N ILE A 61 -4.32 -11.93 12.70
CA ILE A 61 -4.63 -12.95 11.68
C ILE A 61 -5.72 -12.46 10.72
N MET A 62 -6.64 -11.63 11.20
CA MET A 62 -7.75 -11.09 10.39
C MET A 62 -7.33 -10.01 9.39
N ILE A 63 -6.18 -9.36 9.59
CA ILE A 63 -5.66 -8.23 8.81
C ILE A 63 -4.46 -8.71 7.99
#